data_AF-A0A2K0VTK9-F1
#
_entry.id   AF-A0A2K0VTK9-F1
#
_cell.length_a   1.000
_cell.length_b   1.000
_cell.length_c   1.000
_cell.angle_alpha   90.00
_cell.angle_beta   90.00
_cell.angle_gamma   90.00
#
_symmetry.space_group_name_H-M   'P 1'
#
loop_
_entity.id
_entity.type
_entity.pdbx_description
1 polymer ?
#
loop_
_entity_poly.entity_id
_entity_poly.type
_entity_poly.pdbx_seq_one_letter_code
_entity_poly.pdbx_strand_id
1 'polypeptide(L)'
;MLSSTYDYILITIDGKSLQSQGGVELVKIIRQAGHDKTTKVIVGSVFLGARDWFLEKSGLPDGQVTSADVGIVAKPGKPANHLPVHPPADPDVVKKANVAYVDSVANGFLLEDHVASIWTSFSKLYIACGVCNCVVWSPEQTALTIFPMFAVFIGLELLGWPKVKDIDTASEVWKLTTAAAKEVQMLDVCGEAGTQAAKDTSEDTFVQMFAYLEEKLRPLDFPVFNQFHHGGKVAEQNRMHITRCILQGVAEGNPMSALKSLLQRLSQRDLFHF
;
A
#
# COMPACT_ATOMS: atom_id res chain seq x y z
N MET A 1 28.93 12.18 9.23
CA MET A 1 29.17 10.78 8.82
C MET A 1 28.39 9.88 9.78
N LEU A 2 27.52 9.01 9.27
CA LEU A 2 26.90 7.97 10.08
C LEU A 2 27.99 6.95 10.45
N SER A 3 28.44 6.92 11.71
CA SER A 3 29.48 6.02 12.20
C SER A 3 29.00 4.59 12.42
N SER A 4 27.69 4.36 12.32
CA SER A 4 27.08 3.04 12.51
C SER A 4 26.94 2.30 11.17
N THR A 5 27.30 1.02 11.17
CA THR A 5 26.98 0.05 10.11
C THR A 5 25.64 -0.60 10.41
N TYR A 6 24.76 -0.66 9.41
CA TYR A 6 23.46 -1.32 9.51
C TYR A 6 23.43 -2.52 8.56
N ASP A 7 22.83 -3.63 8.97
CA ASP A 7 22.59 -4.76 8.07
C ASP A 7 21.46 -4.44 7.08
N TYR A 8 20.40 -3.78 7.56
CA TYR A 8 19.25 -3.37 6.77
C TYR A 8 18.85 -1.93 7.03
N ILE A 9 18.35 -1.25 5.99
CA ILE A 9 17.62 0.00 6.05
C ILE A 9 16.22 -0.26 5.49
N LEU A 10 15.20 -0.09 6.33
CA LEU A 10 13.79 -0.20 5.93
C LEU A 10 13.20 1.20 5.74
N ILE A 11 12.66 1.47 4.55
CA ILE A 11 11.99 2.72 4.21
C ILE A 11 10.49 2.52 4.38
N THR A 12 9.84 3.29 5.26
CA THR A 12 8.38 3.18 5.54
C THR A 12 7.58 4.44 5.25
N ILE A 13 8.20 5.43 4.60
CA ILE A 13 7.49 6.63 4.14
C ILE A 13 6.64 6.30 2.91
N ASP A 14 5.53 7.00 2.73
CA ASP A 14 4.67 6.81 1.57
C ASP A 14 5.40 7.23 0.28
N GLY A 15 5.01 6.65 -0.85
CA GLY A 15 5.61 6.87 -2.16
C GLY A 15 5.58 8.32 -2.64
N LYS A 16 4.59 9.12 -2.22
CA LYS A 16 4.54 10.55 -2.53
C LYS A 16 5.60 11.31 -1.74
N SER A 17 5.71 11.04 -0.44
CA SER A 17 6.75 11.60 0.44
C SER A 17 8.15 11.18 0.00
N LEU A 18 8.35 9.92 -0.42
CA LEU A 18 9.65 9.44 -0.93
C LEU A 18 10.09 10.21 -2.18
N GLN A 19 9.15 10.60 -3.04
CA GLN A 19 9.43 11.38 -4.26
C GLN A 19 9.47 12.90 -4.05
N SER A 20 9.24 13.38 -2.83
CA SER A 20 9.41 14.80 -2.49
C SER A 20 10.90 15.18 -2.47
N GLN A 21 11.19 16.48 -2.42
CA GLN A 21 12.56 16.97 -2.24
C GLN A 21 13.22 16.36 -0.99
N GLY A 22 12.50 16.32 0.15
CA GLY A 22 13.01 15.71 1.38
C GLY A 22 13.24 14.20 1.25
N GLY A 23 12.37 13.50 0.52
CA GLY A 23 12.54 12.08 0.23
C GLY A 23 13.76 11.80 -0.67
N VAL A 24 14.01 12.63 -1.69
CA VAL A 24 15.21 12.53 -2.53
C VAL A 24 16.49 12.78 -1.71
N GLU A 25 16.48 13.73 -0.78
CA GLU A 25 17.62 13.93 0.14
C GLU A 25 17.82 12.72 1.06
N LEU A 26 16.75 12.09 1.57
CA LEU A 26 16.84 10.84 2.32
C LEU A 26 17.49 9.72 1.48
N VAL A 27 17.11 9.57 0.21
CA VAL A 27 17.72 8.57 -0.69
C VAL A 27 19.23 8.79 -0.85
N LYS A 28 19.69 10.05 -0.94
CA LYS A 28 21.13 10.37 -0.98
C LYS A 28 21.85 9.99 0.32
N ILE A 29 21.21 10.20 1.47
CA ILE A 29 21.74 9.77 2.77
C ILE A 29 21.84 8.24 2.83
N ILE A 30 20.81 7.53 2.37
CA ILE A 30 20.80 6.06 2.31
C ILE A 30 21.90 5.54 1.39
N ARG A 31 22.10 6.18 0.22
CA ARG A 31 23.24 5.87 -0.66
C ARG A 31 24.55 5.97 0.12
N GLN A 32 24.80 7.06 0.83
CA GLN A 32 26.05 7.21 1.62
C GLN A 32 26.17 6.15 2.72
N ALA A 33 25.04 5.72 3.28
CA ALA A 33 25.02 4.66 4.29
C ALA A 33 25.35 3.28 3.69
N GLY A 34 24.93 2.98 2.46
CA GLY A 34 25.10 1.67 1.81
C GLY A 34 26.25 1.55 0.78
N HIS A 35 26.77 2.67 0.28
CA HIS A 35 27.85 2.68 -0.73
C HIS A 35 29.10 1.99 -0.20
N ASP A 36 29.63 1.02 -0.94
CA ASP A 36 30.75 0.14 -0.56
C ASP A 36 30.54 -0.69 0.73
N LYS A 37 29.29 -0.83 1.18
CA LYS A 37 28.93 -1.64 2.35
C LYS A 37 28.05 -2.82 1.95
N THR A 38 27.90 -3.76 2.88
CA THR A 38 27.00 -4.91 2.75
C THR A 38 25.54 -4.59 3.11
N THR A 39 25.28 -3.35 3.56
CA THR A 39 23.94 -2.88 3.96
C THR A 39 22.93 -3.09 2.85
N LYS A 40 21.79 -3.68 3.21
CA LYS A 40 20.67 -3.93 2.31
C LYS A 40 19.58 -2.89 2.53
N VAL A 41 18.86 -2.54 1.48
CA VAL A 41 17.75 -1.59 1.54
C VAL A 41 16.46 -2.29 1.16
N ILE A 42 15.43 -2.08 1.97
CA ILE A 42 14.08 -2.59 1.76
C ILE A 42 13.17 -1.37 1.57
N VAL A 43 12.62 -1.23 0.37
CA VAL A 43 11.75 -0.12 -0.02
C VAL A 43 10.31 -0.50 0.32
N GLY A 44 9.79 0.01 1.45
CA GLY A 44 8.39 -0.17 1.86
C GLY A 44 7.43 0.90 1.30
N SER A 45 7.90 1.73 0.37
CA SER A 45 7.08 2.74 -0.30
C SER A 45 6.38 2.11 -1.51
N VAL A 46 5.07 2.29 -1.60
CA VAL A 46 4.24 1.59 -2.61
C VAL A 46 3.88 2.53 -3.76
N PHE A 47 4.39 2.22 -4.95
CA PHE A 47 3.92 2.75 -6.22
C PHE A 47 4.50 1.92 -7.39
N LEU A 48 3.90 2.03 -8.59
CA LEU A 48 4.40 1.35 -9.77
C LEU A 48 5.83 1.83 -10.09
N GLY A 49 6.79 0.89 -10.08
CA GLY A 49 8.21 1.13 -10.31
C GLY A 49 8.96 1.71 -9.10
N ALA A 50 8.53 1.44 -7.87
CA ALA A 50 9.15 1.98 -6.66
C ALA A 50 10.63 1.59 -6.51
N ARG A 51 10.95 0.30 -6.71
CA ARG A 51 12.32 -0.21 -6.65
C ARG A 51 13.22 0.42 -7.71
N ASP A 52 12.77 0.43 -8.95
CA ASP A 52 13.54 0.97 -10.08
C ASP A 52 13.81 2.46 -9.91
N TRP A 53 12.79 3.21 -9.49
CA TRP A 53 12.95 4.62 -9.14
C TRP A 53 13.98 4.80 -8.02
N PHE A 54 13.95 3.96 -6.99
CA PHE A 54 14.90 4.05 -5.88
C PHE A 54 16.33 3.71 -6.35
N LEU A 55 16.51 2.68 -7.17
CA LEU A 55 17.80 2.31 -7.75
C LEU A 55 18.36 3.43 -8.61
N GLU A 56 17.53 4.03 -9.48
CA GLU A 56 17.91 5.18 -10.32
C GLU A 56 18.40 6.36 -9.47
N LYS A 57 17.66 6.71 -8.41
CA LYS A 57 17.99 7.86 -7.56
C LYS A 57 19.15 7.62 -6.60
N SER A 58 19.27 6.41 -6.06
CA SER A 58 20.33 6.06 -5.11
C SER A 58 21.66 5.75 -5.82
N GLY A 59 21.60 5.08 -6.98
CA GLY A 59 22.76 4.47 -7.62
C GLY A 59 23.35 3.30 -6.83
N LEU A 60 22.57 2.70 -5.92
CA LEU A 60 22.97 1.47 -5.23
C LEU A 60 22.92 0.27 -6.19
N PRO A 61 23.75 -0.76 -5.96
CA PRO A 61 23.69 -1.98 -6.76
C PRO A 61 22.34 -2.68 -6.64
N ASP A 62 21.86 -3.24 -7.76
CA ASP A 62 20.58 -3.96 -7.84
C ASP A 62 20.44 -5.04 -6.74
N GLY A 63 21.50 -5.83 -6.51
CA GLY A 63 21.56 -6.86 -5.47
C GLY A 63 21.60 -6.35 -4.01
N GLN A 64 21.44 -5.04 -3.77
CA GLN A 64 21.31 -4.45 -2.44
C GLN A 64 19.88 -3.98 -2.13
N VAL A 65 18.98 -3.93 -3.12
CA VAL A 65 17.66 -3.32 -2.95
C VAL A 65 16.55 -4.31 -3.29
N THR A 66 15.56 -4.40 -2.42
CA THR A 66 14.28 -5.08 -2.69
C THR A 66 13.11 -4.19 -2.24
N SER A 67 11.88 -4.52 -2.61
CA SER A 67 10.67 -3.86 -2.12
C SER A 67 9.95 -4.70 -1.08
N ALA A 68 9.09 -4.05 -0.31
CA ALA A 68 8.25 -4.68 0.68
C ALA A 68 6.90 -3.95 0.78
N ASP A 69 5.93 -4.65 1.36
CA ASP A 69 4.69 -4.07 1.86
C ASP A 69 4.55 -4.39 3.35
N VAL A 70 4.06 -3.40 4.10
CA VAL A 70 3.84 -3.54 5.55
C VAL A 70 2.37 -3.74 5.81
N GLY A 71 2.01 -4.93 6.29
CA GLY A 71 0.63 -5.31 6.63
C GLY A 71 0.22 -4.93 8.06
N ILE A 72 1.13 -4.38 8.87
CA ILE A 72 0.82 -3.84 10.20
C ILE A 72 0.07 -2.53 10.04
N VAL A 73 -1.19 -2.50 10.48
CA VAL A 73 -1.97 -1.27 10.57
C VAL A 73 -1.61 -0.53 11.83
N ALA A 74 -1.20 0.73 11.69
CA ALA A 74 -0.81 1.58 12.82
C ALA A 74 -1.30 3.01 12.63
N LYS A 75 -1.88 3.58 13.68
CA LYS A 75 -2.47 4.93 13.66
C LYS A 75 -2.14 5.70 14.94
N PRO A 76 -1.75 6.99 14.85
CA PRO A 76 -1.56 7.81 16.03
C PRO A 76 -2.87 8.01 16.79
N GLY A 77 -2.81 7.97 18.12
CA GLY A 77 -3.97 8.20 19.00
C GLY A 77 -4.27 9.68 19.27
N LYS A 78 -3.39 10.62 18.88
CA LYS A 78 -3.57 12.06 19.12
C LYS A 78 -3.06 12.95 17.96
N PRO A 79 -3.64 14.15 17.78
CA PRO A 79 -4.89 14.62 18.41
C PRO A 79 -6.13 14.09 17.66
N ALA A 80 -7.13 13.64 18.41
CA ALA A 80 -8.50 13.31 18.00
C ALA A 80 -8.69 12.68 16.61
N ASN A 81 -7.98 11.60 16.34
CA ASN A 81 -8.61 10.56 15.56
C ASN A 81 -9.32 9.66 16.56
N HIS A 82 -10.66 9.70 16.61
CA HIS A 82 -11.46 8.80 17.46
C HIS A 82 -11.04 7.37 17.18
N LEU A 83 -10.13 6.83 18.00
CA LEU A 83 -9.80 5.41 17.95
C LEU A 83 -11.09 4.68 18.29
N PRO A 84 -11.47 3.65 17.51
CA PRO A 84 -12.64 2.87 17.87
C PRO A 84 -12.47 2.30 19.28
N VAL A 85 -13.52 2.43 20.09
CA VAL A 85 -13.55 1.87 21.45
C VAL A 85 -14.50 0.69 21.41
N HIS A 86 -13.94 -0.50 21.65
CA HIS A 86 -14.67 -1.75 21.68
C HIS A 86 -14.61 -2.33 23.10
N PRO A 87 -15.72 -2.84 23.68
CA PRO A 87 -15.67 -3.56 24.95
C PRO A 87 -14.66 -4.72 24.90
N PRO A 88 -13.92 -5.00 26.00
CA PRO A 88 -14.03 -4.38 27.32
C PRO A 88 -13.10 -3.16 27.53
N ALA A 89 -12.56 -2.55 26.46
CA ALA A 89 -11.60 -1.45 26.61
C ALA A 89 -12.22 -0.22 27.28
N ASP A 90 -11.46 0.41 28.18
CA ASP A 90 -11.83 1.65 28.85
C ASP A 90 -11.65 2.86 27.90
N PRO A 91 -12.71 3.60 27.56
CA PRO A 91 -12.63 4.78 26.70
C PRO A 91 -11.62 5.82 27.17
N ASP A 92 -11.44 6.01 28.48
CA ASP A 92 -10.56 7.04 29.03
C ASP A 92 -9.08 6.62 29.00
N VAL A 93 -8.81 5.32 28.95
CA VAL A 93 -7.47 4.79 28.66
C VAL A 93 -7.16 4.93 27.17
N VAL A 94 -8.10 4.57 26.28
CA VAL A 94 -7.92 4.66 24.82
C VAL A 94 -7.64 6.10 24.38
N LYS A 95 -8.33 7.11 24.95
CA LYS A 95 -8.07 8.54 24.67
C LYS A 95 -6.65 9.00 25.02
N LYS A 96 -5.95 8.27 25.90
CA LYS A 96 -4.57 8.60 26.31
C LYS A 96 -3.52 7.93 25.43
N ALA A 97 -3.89 6.94 24.60
CA ALA A 97 -2.97 6.21 23.75
C ALA A 97 -2.22 7.13 22.78
N ASN A 98 -0.92 6.86 22.60
CA ASN A 98 -0.09 7.55 21.60
C ASN A 98 -0.23 6.92 20.21
N VAL A 99 -0.39 5.60 20.16
CA VAL A 99 -0.51 4.79 18.94
C VAL A 99 -1.47 3.65 19.21
N ALA A 100 -2.27 3.29 18.21
CA ALA A 100 -2.97 2.02 18.13
C ALA A 100 -2.43 1.24 16.93
N TYR A 101 -2.15 -0.04 17.12
CA TYR A 101 -1.70 -0.92 16.05
C TYR A 101 -2.31 -2.32 16.21
N VAL A 102 -2.39 -3.06 15.11
CA VAL A 102 -2.76 -4.48 15.10
C VAL A 102 -1.72 -5.24 14.29
N ASP A 103 -1.16 -6.28 14.88
CA ASP A 103 -0.17 -7.19 14.30
C ASP A 103 -0.73 -8.62 14.11
N SER A 104 -2.00 -8.86 14.42
CA SER A 104 -2.65 -10.17 14.33
C SER A 104 -2.96 -10.63 12.90
N VAL A 105 -2.59 -9.85 11.88
CA VAL A 105 -2.66 -10.32 10.48
C VAL A 105 -1.56 -11.37 10.33
N ALA A 106 -1.93 -12.59 9.95
CA ALA A 106 -0.99 -13.70 9.82
C ALA A 106 0.26 -13.32 9.03
N ASN A 107 0.11 -12.53 7.97
CA ASN A 107 1.19 -12.01 7.12
C ASN A 107 1.29 -10.49 7.27
N GLY A 108 1.92 -10.01 8.35
CA GLY A 108 2.05 -8.56 8.59
C GLY A 108 3.29 -7.92 7.93
N PHE A 109 4.12 -8.71 7.25
CA PHE A 109 5.18 -8.21 6.38
C PHE A 109 5.25 -9.02 5.09
N LEU A 110 5.37 -8.33 3.97
CA LEU A 110 5.57 -8.90 2.65
C LEU A 110 6.89 -8.39 2.11
N LEU A 111 7.69 -9.29 1.56
CA LEU A 111 8.96 -8.97 0.95
C LEU A 111 8.99 -9.52 -0.48
N GLU A 112 9.43 -8.70 -1.43
CA GLU A 112 9.61 -9.16 -2.80
C GLU A 112 10.90 -9.98 -2.96
N ASP A 113 10.85 -10.99 -3.81
CA ASP A 113 11.92 -11.97 -3.99
C ASP A 113 13.04 -11.57 -4.95
N HIS A 114 13.11 -10.29 -5.34
CA HIS A 114 14.14 -9.72 -6.24
C HIS A 114 15.57 -10.15 -5.89
N VAL A 115 15.89 -10.22 -4.59
CA VAL A 115 17.25 -10.52 -4.12
C VAL A 115 17.23 -11.63 -3.09
N ALA A 116 17.66 -12.83 -3.49
CA ALA A 116 17.73 -14.04 -2.66
C ALA A 116 18.41 -13.83 -1.30
N SER A 117 19.54 -13.11 -1.32
CA SER A 117 20.28 -12.82 -0.09
C SER A 117 19.49 -11.99 0.91
N ILE A 118 18.60 -11.10 0.45
CA ILE A 118 17.77 -10.25 1.33
C ILE A 118 16.60 -11.06 1.85
N TRP A 119 15.80 -11.68 0.97
CA TRP A 119 14.58 -12.35 1.44
C TRP A 119 14.86 -13.58 2.30
N THR A 120 15.95 -14.31 2.06
CA THR A 120 16.30 -15.48 2.88
C THR A 120 16.70 -15.09 4.30
N SER A 121 17.39 -13.96 4.45
CA SER A 121 17.95 -13.53 5.73
C SER A 121 16.97 -12.65 6.52
N PHE A 122 16.33 -11.68 5.85
CA PHE A 122 15.39 -10.76 6.49
C PHE A 122 14.10 -11.45 6.93
N SER A 123 13.54 -12.37 6.13
CA SER A 123 12.32 -13.09 6.54
C SER A 123 12.54 -13.89 7.83
N LYS A 124 13.70 -14.56 7.96
CA LYS A 124 14.09 -15.28 9.18
C LYS A 124 14.25 -14.34 10.36
N LEU A 125 14.91 -13.20 10.17
CA LEU A 125 15.07 -12.18 11.20
C LEU A 125 13.72 -11.66 11.68
N TYR A 126 12.84 -11.31 10.74
CA TYR A 126 11.51 -10.77 11.03
C TYR A 126 10.62 -11.78 11.77
N ILE A 127 10.59 -13.03 11.31
CA ILE A 127 9.84 -14.12 11.96
C ILE A 127 10.35 -14.35 13.39
N ALA A 128 11.67 -14.26 13.61
CA ALA A 128 12.25 -14.42 14.94
C ALA A 128 11.84 -13.31 15.93
N CYS A 129 11.33 -12.17 15.46
CA CYS A 129 10.77 -11.12 16.33
C CYS A 129 9.44 -11.52 16.99
N GLY A 130 8.76 -12.57 16.50
CA GLY A 130 7.52 -13.08 17.11
C GLY A 130 6.29 -12.17 16.97
N VAL A 131 6.34 -11.15 16.10
CA VAL A 131 5.25 -10.18 15.89
C VAL A 131 4.20 -10.74 14.92
N CYS A 132 4.61 -11.05 13.69
CA CYS A 132 3.77 -11.69 12.66
C CYS A 132 4.64 -12.40 11.62
N ASN A 133 4.05 -13.13 10.66
CA ASN A 133 4.85 -13.76 9.61
C ASN A 133 5.37 -12.72 8.61
N CYS A 134 6.50 -13.06 8.00
CA CYS A 134 7.00 -12.44 6.77
C CYS A 134 6.73 -13.39 5.61
N VAL A 135 5.92 -12.98 4.64
CA VAL A 135 5.75 -13.71 3.38
C VAL A 135 6.72 -13.18 2.32
N VAL A 136 7.06 -14.05 1.38
CA VAL A 136 7.91 -13.72 0.24
C VAL A 136 7.09 -13.93 -1.02
N TRP A 137 6.90 -12.87 -1.82
CA TRP A 137 6.14 -12.90 -3.07
C TRP A 137 7.03 -12.49 -4.24
N SER A 138 6.65 -12.92 -5.44
CA SER A 138 7.23 -12.36 -6.65
C SER A 138 6.70 -10.93 -6.87
N PRO A 139 7.43 -10.07 -7.59
CA PRO A 139 6.96 -8.73 -7.92
C PRO A 139 5.61 -8.74 -8.65
N GLU A 140 5.37 -9.73 -9.52
CA GLU A 140 4.10 -9.89 -10.23
C GLU A 140 2.95 -10.20 -9.27
N GLN A 141 3.19 -11.07 -8.29
CA GLN A 141 2.19 -11.39 -7.27
C GLN A 141 1.87 -10.18 -6.37
N THR A 142 2.88 -9.39 -6.02
CA THR A 142 2.70 -8.12 -5.30
C THR A 142 1.89 -7.13 -6.12
N ALA A 143 2.28 -6.89 -7.38
CA ALA A 143 1.58 -5.98 -8.28
C ALA A 143 0.10 -6.38 -8.46
N LEU A 144 -0.14 -7.66 -8.70
CA LEU A 144 -1.48 -8.25 -8.83
C LEU A 144 -2.36 -8.00 -7.60
N THR A 145 -1.79 -8.16 -6.40
CA THR A 145 -2.57 -8.12 -5.15
C THR A 145 -2.75 -6.69 -4.63
N ILE A 146 -1.70 -5.86 -4.74
CA ILE A 146 -1.62 -4.57 -4.08
C ILE A 146 -2.05 -3.42 -4.99
N PHE A 147 -1.71 -3.42 -6.28
CA PHE A 147 -1.98 -2.25 -7.14
C PHE A 147 -3.48 -2.01 -7.40
N PRO A 148 -4.32 -3.03 -7.64
CA PRO A 148 -5.75 -2.82 -7.85
C PRO A 148 -6.45 -2.17 -6.65
N MET A 149 -5.91 -2.35 -5.44
CA MET A 149 -6.45 -1.77 -4.21
C MET A 149 -6.50 -0.25 -4.25
N PHE A 150 -5.59 0.40 -4.96
CA PHE A 150 -5.60 1.85 -5.10
C PHE A 150 -6.84 2.37 -5.84
N ALA A 151 -7.36 1.61 -6.81
CA ALA A 151 -8.64 1.92 -7.45
C ALA A 151 -9.79 1.73 -6.45
N VAL A 152 -9.75 0.65 -5.67
CA VAL A 152 -10.76 0.37 -4.62
C VAL A 152 -10.80 1.46 -3.56
N PHE A 153 -9.65 1.97 -3.12
CA PHE A 153 -9.59 3.08 -2.15
C PHE A 153 -10.17 4.38 -2.72
N ILE A 154 -9.94 4.70 -3.99
CA ILE A 154 -10.61 5.83 -4.65
C ILE A 154 -12.13 5.61 -4.71
N GLY A 155 -12.58 4.40 -5.03
CA GLY A 155 -14.00 4.04 -5.03
C GLY A 155 -14.66 4.24 -3.67
N LEU A 156 -14.02 3.76 -2.61
CA LEU A 156 -14.48 4.00 -1.23
C LEU A 156 -14.52 5.49 -0.90
N GLU A 157 -13.53 6.26 -1.33
CA GLU A 157 -13.50 7.70 -1.12
C GLU A 157 -14.69 8.39 -1.79
N LEU A 158 -15.03 8.00 -3.03
CA LEU A 158 -16.19 8.51 -3.77
C LEU A 158 -17.52 8.15 -3.09
N LEU A 159 -17.58 7.00 -2.42
CA LEU A 159 -18.74 6.56 -1.65
C LEU A 159 -18.80 7.15 -0.23
N GLY A 160 -17.80 7.93 0.19
CA GLY A 160 -17.75 8.52 1.53
C GLY A 160 -17.32 7.55 2.63
N TRP A 161 -16.51 6.55 2.31
CA TRP A 161 -15.98 5.53 3.24
C TRP A 161 -17.08 4.77 3.99
N PRO A 162 -18.00 4.09 3.29
CA PRO A 162 -19.05 3.30 3.93
C PRO A 162 -18.46 2.13 4.73
N LYS A 163 -19.25 1.58 5.67
CA LYS A 163 -18.93 0.28 6.26
C LYS A 163 -19.03 -0.79 5.17
N VAL A 164 -18.25 -1.86 5.30
CA VAL A 164 -18.16 -2.89 4.26
C VAL A 164 -19.54 -3.47 3.91
N LYS A 165 -20.34 -3.78 4.93
CA LYS A 165 -21.71 -4.32 4.77
C LYS A 165 -22.70 -3.37 4.08
N ASP A 166 -22.39 -2.09 4.01
CA ASP A 166 -23.26 -1.04 3.46
C ASP A 166 -22.84 -0.65 2.02
N ILE A 167 -21.82 -1.32 1.44
CA ILE A 167 -21.40 -1.12 0.05
C ILE A 167 -22.44 -1.74 -0.88
N ASP A 168 -23.09 -0.90 -1.69
CA ASP A 168 -23.97 -1.34 -2.77
C ASP A 168 -23.16 -1.76 -4.00
N THR A 169 -23.02 -3.07 -4.20
CA THR A 169 -22.28 -3.65 -5.32
C THR A 169 -22.96 -3.42 -6.68
N ALA A 170 -24.26 -3.07 -6.70
CA ALA A 170 -24.96 -2.70 -7.91
C ALA A 170 -24.80 -1.22 -8.30
N SER A 171 -24.26 -0.38 -7.41
CA SER A 171 -24.09 1.05 -7.64
C SER A 171 -23.14 1.35 -8.80
N GLU A 172 -23.37 2.46 -9.49
CA GLU A 172 -22.52 2.87 -10.62
C GLU A 172 -21.08 3.14 -10.20
N VAL A 173 -20.89 3.73 -9.01
CA VAL A 173 -19.54 4.02 -8.48
C VAL A 173 -18.79 2.72 -8.20
N TRP A 174 -19.44 1.73 -7.61
CA TRP A 174 -18.78 0.47 -7.29
C TRP A 174 -18.48 -0.38 -8.53
N LYS A 175 -19.39 -0.43 -9.51
CA LYS A 175 -19.13 -1.06 -10.81
C LYS A 175 -17.94 -0.42 -11.52
N LEU A 176 -17.86 0.91 -11.52
CA LEU A 176 -16.71 1.63 -12.08
C LEU A 176 -15.42 1.31 -11.33
N THR A 177 -15.49 1.23 -10.01
CA THR A 177 -14.35 0.87 -9.15
C THR A 177 -13.81 -0.52 -9.47
N THR A 178 -14.70 -1.51 -9.59
CA THR A 178 -14.36 -2.88 -9.98
C THR A 178 -13.75 -2.93 -11.37
N ALA A 179 -14.34 -2.24 -12.35
CA ALA A 179 -13.79 -2.16 -13.70
C ALA A 179 -12.39 -1.53 -13.73
N ALA A 180 -12.17 -0.46 -12.95
CA ALA A 180 -10.87 0.20 -12.82
C ALA A 180 -9.82 -0.72 -12.16
N ALA A 181 -10.20 -1.46 -11.12
CA ALA A 181 -9.31 -2.45 -10.49
C ALA A 181 -8.92 -3.57 -11.47
N LYS A 182 -9.87 -4.04 -12.29
CA LYS A 182 -9.61 -5.02 -13.37
C LYS A 182 -8.64 -4.48 -14.43
N GLU A 183 -8.78 -3.21 -14.83
CA GLU A 183 -7.80 -2.59 -15.75
C GLU A 183 -6.38 -2.58 -15.15
N VAL A 184 -6.22 -2.39 -13.84
CA VAL A 184 -4.90 -2.49 -13.18
C VAL A 184 -4.39 -3.94 -13.16
N GLN A 185 -5.25 -4.93 -12.89
CA GLN A 185 -4.88 -6.35 -12.92
C GLN A 185 -4.45 -6.82 -14.33
N MET A 186 -4.94 -6.16 -15.37
CA MET A 186 -4.60 -6.45 -16.77
C MET A 186 -3.26 -5.86 -17.23
N LEU A 187 -2.57 -5.06 -16.39
CA LEU A 187 -1.25 -4.53 -16.73
C LEU A 187 -0.21 -5.66 -16.83
N ASP A 188 0.76 -5.52 -17.74
CA ASP A 188 1.78 -6.56 -17.98
C ASP A 188 2.58 -6.91 -16.72
N VAL A 189 2.78 -5.94 -15.82
CA VAL A 189 3.45 -6.12 -14.52
C VAL A 189 2.74 -7.15 -13.62
N CYS A 190 1.45 -7.41 -13.82
CA CYS A 190 0.70 -8.43 -13.07
C CYS A 190 0.77 -9.83 -13.71
N GLY A 191 1.38 -9.94 -14.90
CA GLY A 191 1.55 -11.20 -15.64
C GLY A 191 0.24 -11.89 -16.04
N GLU A 192 0.36 -13.15 -16.48
CA GLU A 192 -0.79 -13.97 -16.89
C GLU A 192 -1.79 -14.20 -15.76
N ALA A 193 -1.30 -14.32 -14.52
CA ALA A 193 -2.13 -14.43 -13.33
C ALA A 193 -3.03 -13.20 -13.14
N GLY A 194 -2.53 -12.00 -13.45
CA GLY A 194 -3.33 -10.78 -13.46
C GLY A 194 -4.44 -10.79 -14.50
N THR A 195 -4.15 -11.26 -15.71
CA THR A 195 -5.17 -11.42 -16.75
C THR A 195 -6.28 -12.39 -16.33
N GLN A 196 -5.93 -13.49 -15.65
CA GLN A 196 -6.93 -14.41 -15.13
C GLN A 196 -7.72 -13.80 -13.97
N ALA A 197 -7.04 -13.17 -13.01
CA ALA A 197 -7.69 -12.50 -11.89
C ALA A 197 -8.66 -11.40 -12.33
N ALA A 198 -8.33 -10.65 -13.38
CA ALA A 198 -9.23 -9.65 -13.95
C ALA A 198 -10.53 -10.26 -14.46
N LYS A 199 -10.51 -11.48 -15.01
CA LYS A 199 -11.72 -12.18 -15.45
C LYS A 199 -12.57 -12.62 -14.26
N ASP A 200 -11.92 -13.12 -13.21
CA ASP A 200 -12.58 -13.68 -12.03
C ASP A 200 -13.03 -12.62 -11.03
N THR A 201 -12.45 -11.42 -11.10
CA THR A 201 -12.83 -10.28 -10.25
C THR A 201 -14.23 -9.79 -10.61
N SER A 202 -15.11 -9.81 -9.60
CA SER A 202 -16.48 -9.30 -9.63
C SER A 202 -16.64 -8.17 -8.62
N GLU A 203 -17.83 -7.55 -8.64
CA GLU A 203 -18.18 -6.50 -7.70
C GLU A 203 -18.19 -6.98 -6.23
N ASP A 204 -18.33 -8.30 -5.98
CA ASP A 204 -18.30 -8.85 -4.64
C ASP A 204 -16.87 -9.14 -4.13
N THR A 205 -15.89 -9.31 -5.03
CA THR A 205 -14.53 -9.75 -4.68
C THR A 205 -13.89 -8.89 -3.59
N PHE A 206 -13.90 -7.57 -3.76
CA PHE A 206 -13.28 -6.64 -2.81
C PHE A 206 -14.12 -6.46 -1.54
N VAL A 207 -15.46 -6.57 -1.63
CA VAL A 207 -16.34 -6.51 -0.45
C VAL A 207 -16.08 -7.69 0.47
N GLN A 208 -15.98 -8.91 -0.08
CA GLN A 208 -15.67 -10.12 0.68
C GLN A 208 -14.29 -10.04 1.33
N MET A 209 -13.29 -9.57 0.59
CA MET A 209 -11.95 -9.36 1.13
C MET A 209 -11.94 -8.33 2.27
N PHE A 210 -12.68 -7.23 2.13
CA PHE A 210 -12.73 -6.19 3.16
C PHE A 210 -13.51 -6.64 4.39
N ALA A 211 -14.53 -7.50 4.23
CA ALA A 211 -15.25 -8.08 5.34
C ALA A 211 -14.34 -8.99 6.19
N TYR A 212 -13.50 -9.79 5.52
CA TYR A 212 -12.45 -10.57 6.18
C TYR A 212 -11.45 -9.68 6.93
N LEU A 213 -10.96 -8.62 6.30
CA LEU A 213 -10.00 -7.69 6.94
C LEU A 213 -10.62 -6.92 8.11
N GLU A 214 -11.89 -6.50 8.00
CA GLU A 214 -12.62 -5.83 9.08
C GLU A 214 -12.75 -6.72 10.32
N GLU A 215 -12.93 -8.04 10.16
CA GLU A 215 -12.91 -8.98 11.27
C GLU A 215 -11.51 -9.10 11.90
N LYS A 216 -10.47 -9.28 11.07
CA LYS A 216 -9.10 -9.55 11.54
C LYS A 216 -8.38 -8.35 12.14
N LEU A 217 -8.81 -7.14 11.80
CA LEU A 217 -8.16 -5.90 12.21
C LEU A 217 -8.86 -5.19 13.36
N ARG A 218 -9.80 -5.84 14.04
CA ARG A 218 -10.32 -5.33 15.31
C ARG A 218 -9.18 -5.20 16.34
N PRO A 219 -9.16 -4.14 17.17
CA PRO A 219 -10.19 -3.10 17.33
C PRO A 219 -10.00 -1.86 16.44
N LEU A 220 -9.08 -1.85 15.46
CA LEU A 220 -8.74 -0.63 14.70
C LEU A 220 -9.78 -0.21 13.64
N ASP A 221 -10.79 -1.04 13.40
CA ASP A 221 -11.83 -0.91 12.36
C ASP A 221 -11.24 -0.58 10.98
N PHE A 222 -11.11 -1.61 10.13
CA PHE A 222 -10.44 -1.48 8.83
C PHE A 222 -10.95 -0.31 7.95
N PRO A 223 -12.28 -0.07 7.81
CA PRO A 223 -12.77 1.09 7.07
C PRO A 223 -12.33 2.44 7.67
N VAL A 224 -12.34 2.57 9.00
CA VAL A 224 -11.93 3.79 9.72
C VAL A 224 -10.43 4.02 9.59
N PHE A 225 -9.63 2.94 9.66
CA PHE A 225 -8.20 3.01 9.40
C PHE A 225 -7.92 3.50 7.97
N ASN A 226 -8.56 2.91 6.96
CA ASN A 226 -8.33 3.29 5.57
C ASN A 226 -8.87 4.69 5.25
N GLN A 227 -9.96 5.14 5.86
CA GLN A 227 -10.40 6.53 5.74
C GLN A 227 -9.32 7.50 6.23
N PHE A 228 -8.72 7.23 7.40
CA PHE A 228 -7.61 8.04 7.90
C PHE A 228 -6.38 7.94 6.99
N HIS A 229 -6.01 6.73 6.59
CA HIS A 229 -4.80 6.46 5.84
C HIS A 229 -4.93 6.94 4.39
N HIS A 230 -5.83 6.33 3.61
CA HIS A 230 -6.02 6.57 2.18
C HIS A 230 -6.93 7.76 1.86
N GLY A 231 -7.88 8.12 2.74
CA GLY A 231 -8.67 9.35 2.59
C GLY A 231 -7.96 10.61 3.11
N GLY A 232 -6.81 10.44 3.77
CA GLY A 232 -5.99 11.52 4.30
C GLY A 232 -4.53 11.37 3.90
N LYS A 233 -3.73 10.75 4.77
CA LYS A 233 -2.25 10.72 4.70
C LYS A 233 -1.69 10.34 3.32
N VAL A 234 -2.25 9.33 2.67
CA VAL A 234 -1.73 8.77 1.41
C VAL A 234 -2.67 9.01 0.22
N ALA A 235 -3.66 9.90 0.34
CA ALA A 235 -4.58 10.22 -0.75
C ALA A 235 -3.85 10.67 -2.03
N GLU A 236 -2.81 11.50 -1.87
CA GLU A 236 -1.96 11.93 -3.00
C GLU A 236 -1.15 10.78 -3.61
N GLN A 237 -0.65 9.84 -2.78
CA GLN A 237 -0.01 8.62 -3.27
C GLN A 237 -1.00 7.80 -4.10
N ASN A 238 -2.25 7.67 -3.68
CA ASN A 238 -3.26 6.92 -4.43
C ASN A 238 -3.44 7.50 -5.84
N ARG A 239 -3.62 8.82 -5.95
CA ARG A 239 -3.76 9.51 -7.24
C ARG A 239 -2.53 9.39 -8.12
N MET A 240 -1.34 9.52 -7.51
CA MET A 240 -0.06 9.36 -8.19
C MET A 240 0.12 7.95 -8.74
N HIS A 241 -0.17 6.92 -7.93
CA HIS A 241 -0.09 5.52 -8.34
C HIS A 241 -1.04 5.24 -9.51
N ILE A 242 -2.30 5.65 -9.38
CA ILE A 242 -3.31 5.44 -10.42
C ILE A 242 -2.94 6.14 -11.72
N THR A 243 -2.36 7.35 -11.65
CA THR A 243 -1.84 8.05 -12.83
C THR A 243 -0.71 7.27 -13.49
N ARG A 244 0.21 6.67 -12.72
CA ARG A 244 1.25 5.79 -13.26
C ARG A 244 0.67 4.55 -13.93
N CYS A 245 -0.32 3.90 -13.32
CA CYS A 245 -1.03 2.77 -13.93
C CYS A 245 -1.71 3.16 -15.24
N ILE A 246 -2.34 4.34 -15.31
CA ILE A 246 -2.93 4.87 -16.55
C ILE A 246 -1.86 5.03 -17.63
N LEU A 247 -0.73 5.65 -17.30
CA LEU A 247 0.37 5.88 -18.26
C LEU A 247 0.97 4.56 -18.75
N GLN A 248 1.18 3.62 -17.83
CA GLN A 248 1.69 2.29 -18.14
C GLN A 248 0.73 1.53 -19.07
N GLY A 249 -0.55 1.45 -18.70
CA GLY A 249 -1.54 0.77 -19.53
C GLY A 249 -1.64 1.38 -20.93
N VAL A 250 -1.59 2.72 -21.06
CA VAL A 250 -1.56 3.38 -22.37
C VAL A 250 -0.31 2.99 -23.18
N ALA A 251 0.85 2.90 -22.54
CA ALA A 251 2.08 2.45 -23.19
C ALA A 251 2.01 0.99 -23.65
N GLU A 252 1.27 0.15 -22.92
CA GLU A 252 0.98 -1.26 -23.25
C GLU A 252 -0.15 -1.39 -24.31
N GLY A 253 -0.75 -0.28 -24.76
CA GLY A 253 -1.85 -0.28 -25.73
C GLY A 253 -3.25 -0.42 -25.13
N ASN A 254 -3.37 -0.40 -23.81
CA ASN A 254 -4.64 -0.43 -23.08
C ASN A 254 -5.20 0.99 -22.85
N PRO A 255 -6.49 1.27 -23.12
CA PRO A 255 -7.03 2.61 -23.01
C PRO A 255 -7.17 3.14 -21.58
N MET A 256 -7.25 2.26 -20.57
CA MET A 256 -7.44 2.59 -19.15
C MET A 256 -8.66 3.49 -18.89
N SER A 257 -9.77 3.20 -19.56
CA SER A 257 -10.96 4.07 -19.60
C SER A 257 -11.68 4.13 -18.26
N ALA A 258 -11.83 3.00 -17.57
CA ALA A 258 -12.47 2.96 -16.26
C ALA A 258 -11.63 3.68 -15.21
N LEU A 259 -10.31 3.45 -15.23
CA LEU A 259 -9.36 4.07 -14.31
C LEU A 259 -9.29 5.60 -14.50
N LYS A 260 -9.27 6.08 -15.74
CA LYS A 260 -9.38 7.51 -16.09
C LYS A 260 -10.70 8.10 -15.60
N SER A 261 -11.81 7.42 -15.84
CA SER A 261 -13.15 7.88 -15.43
C SER A 261 -13.29 7.95 -13.91
N LEU A 262 -12.72 6.98 -13.18
CA LEU A 262 -12.73 6.95 -11.73
C LEU A 262 -11.97 8.16 -11.15
N LEU A 263 -10.77 8.45 -11.68
CA LEU A 263 -9.97 9.60 -11.26
C LEU A 263 -10.64 10.94 -11.61
N GLN A 264 -11.33 11.01 -12.75
CA GLN A 264 -12.10 12.19 -13.14
C GLN A 264 -13.26 12.47 -12.17
N ARG A 265 -14.04 11.45 -11.78
CA ARG A 265 -15.12 11.60 -10.78
C ARG A 265 -14.59 12.12 -9.46
N LEU A 266 -13.43 11.64 -9.02
CA LEU A 266 -12.79 12.11 -7.79
C LEU A 266 -12.44 13.60 -7.87
N SER A 267 -11.88 14.02 -9.00
CA SER A 267 -11.50 15.41 -9.24
C SER A 267 -12.72 16.34 -9.30
N GLN A 268 -13.81 15.90 -9.92
CA GLN A 268 -15.07 16.65 -9.95
C GLN A 268 -15.66 16.81 -8.55
N ARG A 269 -15.70 15.74 -7.76
CA ARG A 269 -16.18 15.80 -6.37
C ARG A 269 -15.39 16.83 -5.55
N ASP A 270 -14.06 16.85 -5.69
CA ASP A 270 -13.22 17.79 -4.97
C ASP A 270 -13.54 19.25 -5.34
N LEU A 271 -13.83 19.54 -6.62
CA LEU A 271 -14.23 20.87 -7.08
C LEU A 271 -15.58 21.34 -6.50
N PHE A 272 -16.49 20.43 -6.15
CA PHE A 272 -17.79 20.76 -5.55
C PHE A 272 -17.78 20.85 -4.02
N HIS A 273 -16.65 20.53 -3.38
CA HIS A 273 -16.46 20.65 -1.93
C HIS A 273 -15.61 21.87 -1.52
N PHE A 274 -15.24 22.72 -2.48
CA PHE A 274 -14.70 24.08 -2.27
C PHE A 274 -15.72 25.13 -2.73
#